data_AF-A0AAW2UN14-F1
#
_entry.id   AF-A0AAW2UN14-F1
#
_cell.length_a   1.000
_cell.length_b   1.000
_cell.length_c   1.000
_cell.angle_alpha   90.00
_cell.angle_beta   90.00
_cell.angle_gamma   90.00
#
_symmetry.space_group_name_H-M   'P 1'
#
loop_
_entity.id
_entity.type
_entity.pdbx_description
1 polymer ?
#
loop_
_entity_poly.entity_id
_entity_poly.type
_entity_poly.pdbx_seq_one_letter_code
_entity_poly.pdbx_strand_id
1 'polypeptide(L)'
;MIPRPPPPQAHRVRFRHQSAPVNVPVIPAEFRRRAMELDDALSEEDEEEDKNGVVLPPHEVVDARHSPMLACSVLEGAGRTLKGRDLRQVRNAVWRKTGFID
;
A
#
# COMPACT_ATOMS: atom_id res chain seq x y z
N MET A 1 -17.86 32.90 -35.78
CA MET A 1 -16.67 32.00 -35.76
C MET A 1 -16.93 30.92 -34.72
N ILE A 2 -16.96 29.65 -35.13
CA ILE A 2 -17.14 28.53 -34.20
C ILE A 2 -15.74 28.05 -33.78
N PRO A 3 -15.44 27.94 -32.48
CA PRO A 3 -14.14 27.46 -32.02
C PRO A 3 -13.96 25.98 -32.35
N ARG A 4 -12.75 25.60 -32.77
CA ARG A 4 -12.43 24.22 -33.11
C ARG A 4 -12.43 23.35 -31.84
N PRO A 5 -12.94 22.10 -31.91
CA PRO A 5 -12.92 21.18 -30.79
C PRO A 5 -11.49 20.77 -30.42
N PRO A 6 -11.23 20.44 -29.15
CA PRO A 6 -9.91 20.02 -28.69
C PRO A 6 -9.50 18.69 -29.34
N PRO A 7 -8.19 18.48 -29.59
CA PRO A 7 -7.70 17.25 -30.19
C PRO A 7 -8.00 16.04 -29.28
N PRO A 8 -8.26 14.85 -29.87
CA PRO A 8 -8.52 13.65 -29.10
C PRO A 8 -7.31 13.33 -28.22
N GLN A 9 -7.57 13.03 -26.94
CA GLN A 9 -6.53 12.64 -26.00
C GLN A 9 -5.90 11.35 -26.51
N ALA A 10 -4.66 11.43 -27.00
CA ALA A 10 -3.89 10.24 -27.36
C ALA A 10 -3.88 9.32 -26.13
N HIS A 11 -4.33 8.08 -26.32
CA HIS A 11 -4.18 7.04 -25.31
C HIS A 11 -2.68 6.98 -24.96
N ARG A 12 -2.32 7.50 -23.78
CA ARG A 12 -0.99 7.33 -23.23
C ARG A 12 -0.85 5.83 -22.98
N VAL A 13 -0.27 5.12 -23.94
CA VAL A 13 0.20 3.75 -23.73
C VAL A 13 1.10 3.85 -22.50
N ARG A 14 0.62 3.32 -21.37
CA ARG A 14 1.41 3.30 -20.15
C ARG A 14 2.56 2.36 -20.44
N PHE A 15 3.71 2.91 -20.81
CA PHE A 15 4.96 2.16 -20.85
C PHE A 15 5.19 1.66 -19.42
N ARG A 16 4.85 0.40 -19.18
CA ARG A 16 5.20 -0.28 -17.93
C ARG A 16 6.68 -0.59 -18.05
N HIS A 17 7.50 0.08 -17.26
CA HIS A 17 8.91 -0.26 -17.15
C HIS A 17 8.97 -1.67 -16.54
N GLN A 18 9.39 -2.66 -17.32
CA GLN A 18 9.63 -4.02 -16.83
C GLN A 18 11.09 -4.09 -16.38
N SER A 19 11.35 -4.71 -15.23
CA SER A 19 12.72 -4.96 -14.78
C SER A 19 13.41 -5.97 -15.68
N ALA A 20 14.75 -5.93 -15.71
CA ALA A 20 15.54 -7.00 -16.33
C ALA A 20 15.22 -8.36 -15.67
N PRO A 21 15.32 -9.48 -16.41
CA PRO A 21 15.02 -10.80 -15.88
C PRO A 21 15.93 -11.12 -14.67
N VAL A 22 15.33 -11.62 -13.60
CA VAL A 22 16.03 -12.05 -12.38
C VAL A 22 16.04 -13.57 -12.34
N ASN A 23 17.18 -14.17 -11.99
CA ASN A 23 17.32 -15.62 -11.86
C ASN A 23 16.72 -16.08 -10.53
N VAL A 24 15.58 -16.75 -10.57
CA VAL A 24 14.91 -17.28 -9.37
C VAL A 24 15.24 -18.77 -9.25
N PRO A 25 15.72 -19.25 -8.08
CA PRO A 25 16.00 -20.67 -7.90
C PRO A 25 14.74 -21.50 -8.12
N VAL A 26 14.86 -22.55 -8.93
CA VAL A 26 13.75 -23.46 -9.21
C VAL A 26 13.48 -24.27 -7.95
N ILE A 27 12.33 -24.04 -7.32
CA ILE A 27 11.88 -24.85 -6.22
C ILE A 27 11.53 -26.24 -6.79
N PRO A 28 12.16 -27.32 -6.30
CA PRO A 28 11.88 -28.67 -6.76
C PRO A 28 10.41 -29.06 -6.50
N ALA A 29 9.89 -30.04 -7.25
CA ALA A 29 8.45 -30.31 -7.35
C ALA A 29 7.83 -30.91 -6.07
N GLU A 30 8.61 -31.65 -5.30
CA GLU A 30 8.30 -32.17 -3.97
C GLU A 30 8.04 -31.06 -2.94
N PHE A 31 8.81 -29.98 -2.96
CA PHE A 31 8.68 -28.86 -2.04
C PHE A 31 7.46 -28.02 -2.40
N ARG A 32 7.16 -27.91 -3.70
CA ARG A 32 5.90 -27.32 -4.18
C ARG A 32 4.67 -28.13 -3.75
N ARG A 33 4.72 -29.46 -3.86
CA ARG A 33 3.63 -30.34 -3.39
C ARG A 33 3.40 -30.19 -1.88
N ARG A 34 4.47 -30.20 -1.09
CA ARG A 34 4.39 -30.05 0.36
C ARG A 34 3.89 -28.67 0.79
N ALA A 35 4.27 -27.62 0.06
CA ALA A 35 3.76 -26.27 0.30
C ALA A 35 2.25 -26.16 -0.03
N MET A 36 1.79 -26.80 -1.10
CA MET A 36 0.36 -26.88 -1.43
C MET A 36 -0.42 -27.69 -0.39
N GLU A 37 0.13 -28.81 0.09
CA GLU A 37 -0.47 -29.64 1.15
C GLU A 37 -0.59 -28.88 2.48
N LEU A 38 0.41 -28.05 2.81
CA LEU A 38 0.36 -27.19 4.00
C LEU A 38 -0.65 -26.04 3.83
N ASP A 39 -0.75 -25.44 2.65
CA ASP A 39 -1.74 -24.39 2.34
C ASP A 39 -3.17 -24.93 2.43
N ASP A 40 -3.41 -26.12 1.87
CA ASP A 40 -4.71 -26.82 1.93
C ASP A 40 -5.10 -27.14 3.38
N ALA A 41 -4.16 -27.67 4.17
CA ALA A 41 -4.36 -27.96 5.59
C ALA A 41 -4.61 -26.72 6.46
N LEU A 42 -4.09 -25.55 6.07
CA LEU A 42 -4.35 -24.27 6.75
C LEU A 42 -5.66 -23.62 6.28
N SER A 43 -6.21 -24.04 5.14
CA SER A 43 -7.47 -23.51 4.59
C SER A 43 -8.71 -24.20 5.15
N GLU A 44 -8.61 -25.47 5.59
CA GLU A 44 -9.74 -26.22 6.17
C GLU A 44 -10.09 -25.81 7.61
N GLU A 45 -9.22 -25.07 8.31
CA GLU A 45 -9.41 -24.67 9.72
C GLU A 45 -10.03 -23.27 9.89
N ASP A 46 -10.33 -22.56 8.80
CA ASP A 46 -10.67 -21.12 8.82
C ASP A 46 -12.13 -20.80 8.42
N GLU A 47 -13.06 -21.76 8.52
CA GLU A 47 -14.46 -21.54 8.14
C GLU A 47 -15.30 -20.76 9.18
N GLU A 48 -14.79 -20.43 10.36
CA GLU A 48 -15.64 -19.88 11.44
C GLU A 48 -15.11 -18.64 12.19
N GLU A 49 -14.16 -17.84 11.68
CA GLU A 49 -13.95 -16.51 12.31
C GLU A 49 -13.23 -15.44 11.49
N ASP A 50 -13.59 -15.17 10.22
CA ASP A 50 -13.01 -13.96 9.61
C ASP A 50 -13.88 -13.19 8.61
N LYS A 51 -14.76 -12.36 9.17
CA LYS A 51 -15.37 -11.24 8.43
C LYS A 51 -14.49 -9.97 8.43
N ASN A 52 -13.20 -10.07 8.78
CA ASN A 52 -12.34 -8.89 8.99
C ASN A 52 -10.87 -8.99 8.53
N GLY A 53 -10.38 -10.12 8.03
CA GLY A 53 -8.98 -10.32 7.62
C GLY A 53 -8.85 -10.74 6.17
N VAL A 54 -9.53 -9.99 5.30
CA VAL A 54 -9.10 -9.91 3.89
C VAL A 54 -7.66 -9.40 3.88
N VAL A 55 -6.70 -10.30 3.68
CA VAL A 55 -5.28 -9.96 3.54
C VAL A 55 -5.12 -9.18 2.24
N LEU A 56 -5.26 -7.86 2.33
CA LEU A 56 -5.11 -6.98 1.18
C LEU A 56 -3.67 -7.04 0.69
N PRO A 57 -3.44 -7.11 -0.63
CA PRO A 57 -2.11 -7.08 -1.18
C PRO A 57 -1.40 -5.76 -0.77
N PRO A 58 -0.07 -5.77 -0.65
CA PRO A 58 0.68 -4.67 -0.02
C PRO A 58 0.44 -3.31 -0.67
N HIS A 59 0.12 -3.26 -1.97
CA HIS A 59 -0.18 -2.02 -2.66
C HIS A 59 -1.54 -1.43 -2.26
N GLU A 60 -2.55 -2.25 -1.97
CA GLU A 60 -3.86 -1.79 -1.50
C GLU A 60 -3.80 -1.27 -0.05
N VAL A 61 -2.98 -1.89 0.80
CA VAL A 61 -2.69 -1.38 2.15
C VAL A 61 -1.98 -0.02 2.10
N VAL A 62 -1.06 0.15 1.15
CA VAL A 62 -0.36 1.42 0.92
C VAL A 62 -1.35 2.48 0.45
N ASP A 63 -2.20 2.16 -0.52
CA ASP A 63 -3.22 3.09 -1.05
C ASP A 63 -4.22 3.52 0.04
N ALA A 64 -4.62 2.62 0.95
CA ALA A 64 -5.46 2.96 2.11
C ALA A 64 -4.76 3.93 3.08
N ARG A 65 -3.44 3.84 3.23
CA ARG A 65 -2.64 4.74 4.08
C ARG A 65 -2.40 6.10 3.44
N HIS A 66 -2.61 6.24 2.13
CA HIS A 66 -2.51 7.50 1.40
C HIS A 66 -3.77 8.39 1.50
N SER A 67 -4.69 8.10 2.44
CA SER A 67 -5.81 8.99 2.71
C SER A 67 -5.32 10.42 3.01
N PRO A 68 -5.98 11.48 2.49
CA PRO A 68 -5.54 12.86 2.67
C PRO A 68 -5.45 13.31 4.14
N MET A 69 -6.15 12.65 5.07
CA MET A 69 -5.97 12.87 6.52
C MET A 69 -4.60 12.42 7.03
N LEU A 70 -3.94 11.48 6.34
CA LEU A 70 -2.62 10.92 6.68
C LEU A 70 -1.51 11.36 5.71
N ALA A 71 -1.85 11.98 4.57
CA ALA A 71 -0.92 12.21 3.45
C ALA A 71 -0.25 13.60 3.41
N CYS A 72 -0.53 14.51 4.35
CA CYS A 72 0.10 15.84 4.33
C CYS A 72 1.57 15.77 4.78
N SER A 73 2.49 16.00 3.84
CA SER A 73 3.94 16.07 4.08
C SER A 73 4.40 17.45 4.56
N VAL A 74 3.53 18.45 4.49
CA VAL A 74 3.75 19.82 4.91
C VAL A 74 2.46 20.36 5.53
N LEU A 75 2.56 20.99 6.69
CA LEU A 75 1.50 21.74 7.33
C LEU A 75 1.99 23.17 7.56
N GLU A 76 1.35 24.12 6.89
CA GLU A 76 1.60 25.54 7.05
C GLU A 76 0.61 26.11 8.08
N GLY A 77 1.13 26.78 9.11
CA GLY A 77 0.33 27.36 10.19
C GLY A 77 1.00 28.59 10.79
N ALA A 78 0.36 29.22 11.77
CA ALA A 78 0.88 30.42 12.41
C ALA A 78 2.20 30.13 13.15
N GLY A 79 3.28 30.78 12.73
CA GLY A 79 4.59 30.76 13.40
C GLY A 79 5.66 29.91 12.70
N ARG A 80 5.34 28.75 12.13
CA ARG A 80 6.28 27.97 11.30
C ARG A 80 5.57 26.92 10.45
N THR A 81 6.21 26.55 9.34
CA THR A 81 5.83 25.40 8.53
C THR A 81 6.41 24.12 9.12
N LEU A 82 5.56 23.12 9.39
CA LEU A 82 5.99 21.78 9.80
C LEU A 82 6.10 20.90 8.58
N LYS A 83 7.24 20.24 8.39
CA LYS A 83 7.44 19.27 7.30
C LYS A 83 7.38 17.85 7.85
N GLY A 84 7.30 16.84 6.98
CA GLY A 84 7.01 15.45 7.34
C GLY A 84 7.75 14.90 8.57
N ARG A 85 9.02 15.26 8.77
CA ARG A 85 9.78 14.89 9.99
C ARG A 85 9.16 15.50 11.26
N ASP A 86 8.88 16.80 11.25
CA ASP A 86 8.30 17.52 12.39
C ASP A 86 6.89 17.04 12.67
N LEU A 87 6.10 16.81 11.62
CA LEU A 87 4.75 16.23 11.73
C LEU A 87 4.77 14.84 12.37
N ARG A 88 5.73 13.99 11.98
CA ARG A 88 5.92 12.67 12.59
C ARG A 88 6.32 12.76 14.06
N GLN A 89 7.16 13.72 14.44
CA GLN A 89 7.53 13.96 15.84
C GLN A 89 6.32 14.41 16.67
N VAL A 90 5.54 15.37 16.15
CA VAL A 90 4.31 15.85 16.81
C VAL A 90 3.31 14.71 16.97
N ARG A 91 3.05 13.93 15.92
CA ARG A 91 2.15 12.76 15.96
C ARG A 91 2.57 11.76 17.04
N ASN A 92 3.85 11.36 17.05
CA ASN A 92 4.35 10.40 18.03
C ASN A 92 4.30 10.97 19.46
N ALA A 93 4.54 12.27 19.65
CA ALA A 93 4.41 12.92 20.95
C ALA A 93 2.95 12.92 21.44
N VAL A 94 1.99 13.19 20.56
CA VAL A 94 0.56 13.09 20.87
C VAL A 94 0.20 11.66 21.24
N TRP A 95 0.59 10.67 20.44
CA TRP A 95 0.27 9.27 20.72
C TRP A 95 0.84 8.75 22.03
N ARG A 96 2.08 9.13 22.40
CA ARG A 96 2.62 8.82 23.74
C ARG A 96 1.83 9.52 24.85
N LYS A 97 1.45 10.78 24.64
CA LYS A 97 0.68 11.55 25.63
C LYS A 97 -0.73 10.98 25.84
N THR A 98 -1.34 10.46 24.79
CA THR A 98 -2.68 9.88 24.84
C THR A 98 -2.68 8.37 25.08
N GLY A 99 -1.52 7.74 25.27
CA GLY A 99 -1.39 6.32 25.59
C GLY A 99 -1.70 5.36 24.44
N PHE A 100 -1.63 5.81 23.17
CA PHE A 100 -1.81 4.91 22.02
C PHE A 100 -0.56 4.11 21.66
N ILE A 101 0.62 4.63 22.00
CA ILE A 101 1.90 3.94 21.88
C ILE A 101 2.71 4.23 23.14
N ASP A 102 3.42 3.23 23.64
CA ASP A 102 4.37 3.33 24.75
C ASP A 102 5.81 3.25 24.22
#